data_AF-A0A7Y2GNY4-F1
#
_entry.id   AF-A0A7Y2GNY4-F1
#
_cell.length_a   1.000
_cell.length_b   1.000
_cell.length_c   1.000
_cell.angle_alpha   90.00
_cell.angle_beta   90.00
_cell.angle_gamma   90.00
#
_symmetry.space_group_name_H-M   'P 1'
#
loop_
_entity.id
_entity.type
_entity.pdbx_description
1 polymer ?
#
loop_
_entity_poly.entity_id
_entity_poly.type
_entity_poly.pdbx_seq_one_letter_code
_entity_poly.pdbx_strand_id
1 'polypeptide(L)'
;GTMNNASLRILHVNKNEEELNQEQQMNKQFLNDYLKDVEHSFHTLRHIKLETAVECFTQSRDIDMIAMVAKNLNFLQRVLFRPAVEKISYHTHIPFLVLHE
;
A
#
# COMPACT_ATOMS: atom_id res chain seq x y z
N GLY A 1 -14.23 23.92 3.12
CA GLY A 1 -14.53 22.49 2.97
C GLY A 1 -13.68 21.76 3.96
N THR A 2 -14.27 20.94 4.83
CA THR A 2 -13.51 20.08 5.73
C THR A 2 -12.73 19.09 4.89
N MET A 3 -11.40 19.20 4.86
CA MET A 3 -10.56 18.09 4.43
C MET A 3 -10.94 16.90 5.30
N ASN A 4 -11.29 15.77 4.69
CA ASN A 4 -11.59 14.55 5.42
C ASN A 4 -10.43 14.27 6.38
N ASN A 5 -10.71 13.88 7.63
CA ASN A 5 -9.73 13.41 8.63
C ASN A 5 -9.12 12.05 8.20
N ALA A 6 -8.61 11.98 6.97
CA ALA A 6 -8.03 10.79 6.40
C ALA A 6 -6.54 10.76 6.71
N SER A 7 -6.10 9.73 7.43
CA SER A 7 -4.68 9.48 7.69
C SER A 7 -4.10 8.62 6.57
N LEU A 8 -3.01 9.07 5.94
CA LEU A 8 -2.34 8.35 4.87
C LEU A 8 -1.34 7.33 5.43
N ARG A 9 -1.52 6.05 5.11
CA ARG A 9 -0.59 4.99 5.50
C ARG A 9 0.24 4.56 4.30
N ILE A 10 1.51 4.95 4.29
CA ILE A 10 2.45 4.64 3.20
C ILE A 10 3.15 3.33 3.53
N LEU A 11 2.91 2.31 2.71
CA LEU A 11 3.48 0.97 2.88
C LEU A 11 4.59 0.72 1.87
N HIS A 12 5.80 0.44 2.37
CA HIS A 12 6.90 -0.13 1.60
C HIS A 12 7.01 -1.63 1.90
N VAL A 13 7.03 -2.47 0.87
CA VAL A 13 7.20 -3.92 1.03
C VAL A 13 8.48 -4.36 0.35
N ASN A 14 9.41 -4.88 1.15
CA ASN A 14 10.65 -5.44 0.63
C ASN A 14 10.63 -6.98 0.72
N LYS A 15 11.15 -7.63 -0.32
CA LYS A 15 11.33 -9.08 -0.36
C LYS A 15 12.56 -9.53 0.44
N ASN A 16 13.54 -8.65 0.61
CA ASN A 16 14.80 -8.91 1.28
C ASN A 16 14.94 -8.05 2.56
N GLU A 17 15.94 -8.33 3.40
CA GLU A 17 16.26 -7.51 4.59
C GLU A 17 16.94 -6.18 4.28
N GLU A 18 17.13 -5.89 2.99
CA GLU A 18 17.80 -4.69 2.53
C GLU A 18 17.09 -3.44 3.07
N GLU A 19 17.90 -2.57 3.69
CA GLU A 19 17.49 -1.24 4.04
C GLU A 19 17.17 -0.45 2.76
N LEU A 20 16.42 0.66 2.93
CA LEU A 20 16.21 1.58 1.82
C LEU A 20 17.56 2.05 1.30
N ASN A 21 17.80 1.94 0.00
CA ASN A 21 18.97 2.53 -0.63
C ASN A 21 18.92 4.06 -0.53
N GLN A 22 20.02 4.75 -0.86
CA GLN A 22 20.09 6.22 -0.72
C GLN A 22 18.97 6.95 -1.48
N GLU A 23 18.67 6.52 -2.71
CA GLU A 23 17.58 7.09 -3.52
C GLU A 23 16.22 6.89 -2.85
N GLN A 24 15.94 5.70 -2.32
CA GLN A 24 14.71 5.39 -1.61
C GLN A 24 14.58 6.18 -0.30
N GLN A 25 15.68 6.41 0.41
CA GLN A 25 15.69 7.27 1.61
C GLN A 25 15.39 8.72 1.25
N MET A 26 16.00 9.25 0.19
CA MET A 26 15.72 10.59 -0.32
C MET A 26 14.26 10.73 -0.75
N ASN A 27 13.72 9.74 -1.48
CA ASN A 27 12.32 9.74 -1.90
C ASN A 27 11.36 9.69 -0.71
N LYS A 28 11.68 8.91 0.33
CA LYS A 28 10.90 8.87 1.57
C LYS A 28 10.89 10.24 2.27
N GLN A 29 12.04 10.90 2.36
CA GLN A 29 12.14 12.22 2.96
C GLN A 29 11.38 13.27 2.14
N PHE A 30 11.53 13.25 0.82
CA PHE A 30 10.76 14.11 -0.08
C PHE A 30 9.24 13.93 0.09
N LEU A 31 8.76 12.69 0.19
CA LEU A 31 7.35 12.41 0.46
C LEU A 31 6.90 12.93 1.81
N ASN A 32 7.72 12.76 2.85
CA ASN A 32 7.42 13.26 4.19
C ASN A 32 7.28 14.80 4.21
N ASP A 33 8.18 15.50 3.52
CA ASP A 33 8.15 16.96 3.43
C ASP A 33 6.97 17.46 2.59
N TYR A 34 6.63 16.74 1.51
CA TYR A 34 5.48 17.05 0.66
C TYR A 34 4.14 16.85 1.38
N LEU A 35 4.06 15.83 2.25
CA LEU A 35 2.86 15.47 2.99
C LEU A 35 2.81 16.07 4.40
N LYS A 36 3.65 17.04 4.73
CA LYS A 36 3.76 17.62 6.08
C LYS A 36 2.43 18.11 6.69
N ASP A 37 1.50 18.55 5.85
CA ASP A 37 0.19 19.09 6.25
C ASP A 37 -0.92 18.01 6.23
N VAL A 38 -0.57 16.76 5.89
CA VAL A 38 -1.47 15.59 5.88
C VAL A 38 -1.00 14.63 6.97
N GLU A 39 -1.91 14.14 7.81
CA GLU A 39 -1.57 13.11 8.78
C GLU A 39 -1.12 11.85 8.04
N HIS A 40 0.16 11.44 8.20
CA HIS A 40 0.69 10.30 7.49
C HIS A 40 1.67 9.48 8.32
N SER A 41 1.79 8.19 7.98
CA SER A 41 2.72 7.26 8.62
C SER A 41 3.40 6.38 7.59
N PHE A 42 4.68 6.09 7.82
CA PHE A 42 5.45 5.16 7.01
C PHE A 42 5.53 3.80 7.69
N HIS A 43 5.26 2.75 6.93
CA HIS A 43 5.39 1.38 7.39
C HIS A 43 6.21 0.56 6.41
N THR A 44 7.08 -0.29 6.93
CA THR A 44 7.85 -1.23 6.13
C THR A 44 7.50 -2.65 6.54
N LEU A 45 7.08 -3.47 5.59
CA LEU A 45 6.97 -4.92 5.77
C LEU A 45 8.11 -5.62 5.06
N ARG A 46 8.75 -6.56 5.74
CA ARG A 46 9.85 -7.39 5.23
C ARG A 46 9.40 -8.84 5.17
N HIS A 47 9.97 -9.62 4.25
CA HIS A 47 9.75 -11.07 4.13
C HIS A 47 8.30 -11.50 3.86
N ILE A 48 7.45 -10.58 3.43
CA ILE A 48 6.04 -10.85 3.14
C ILE A 48 5.80 -10.60 1.65
N LYS A 49 5.15 -11.55 0.98
CA LYS A 49 4.67 -11.32 -0.38
C LYS A 49 3.73 -10.12 -0.37
N LEU A 50 3.93 -9.16 -1.25
CA LEU A 50 3.14 -7.92 -1.29
C LEU A 50 1.62 -8.16 -1.28
N GLU A 51 1.17 -9.22 -1.95
CA GLU A 51 -0.17 -9.78 -1.85
C GLU A 51 -0.67 -9.97 -0.40
N THR A 52 0.07 -10.74 0.40
CA THR A 52 -0.21 -10.99 1.82
C THR A 52 -0.01 -9.73 2.65
N ALA A 53 0.95 -8.88 2.28
CA ALA A 53 1.21 -7.62 2.96
C ALA A 53 0.00 -6.67 2.86
N VAL A 54 -0.57 -6.55 1.66
CA VAL A 54 -1.80 -5.76 1.40
C VAL A 54 -2.96 -6.34 2.19
N GLU A 55 -3.16 -7.66 2.13
CA GLU A 55 -4.23 -8.35 2.87
C GLU A 55 -4.11 -8.17 4.40
N CYS A 56 -2.92 -8.35 4.97
CA CYS A 56 -2.69 -8.08 6.39
C CYS A 56 -2.91 -6.61 6.74
N PHE A 57 -2.54 -5.68 5.86
CA PHE A 57 -2.75 -4.25 6.10
C PHE A 57 -4.21 -3.85 6.06
N THR A 58 -5.00 -4.43 5.16
CA THR A 58 -6.43 -4.10 4.99
C THR A 58 -7.32 -4.80 6.01
N GLN A 59 -6.93 -5.97 6.51
CA GLN A 59 -7.66 -6.67 7.56
C GLN A 59 -7.35 -6.14 8.97
N SER A 60 -6.12 -5.66 9.22
CA SER A 60 -5.70 -5.22 10.57
C SER A 60 -6.01 -3.76 10.89
N ARG A 61 -6.35 -2.98 9.87
CA ARG A 61 -6.59 -1.54 9.95
C ARG A 61 -7.81 -1.30 9.09
N ASP A 62 -8.87 -0.68 9.61
CA ASP A 62 -10.03 -0.27 8.83
C ASP A 62 -9.57 0.70 7.72
N ILE A 63 -9.12 0.15 6.59
CA ILE A 63 -8.64 0.91 5.44
C ILE A 63 -9.84 1.20 4.55
N ASP A 64 -10.17 2.48 4.43
CA ASP A 64 -11.31 2.92 3.62
C ASP A 64 -11.00 2.97 2.12
N MET A 65 -9.72 3.01 1.72
CA MET A 65 -9.28 3.03 0.32
C MET A 65 -7.81 2.63 0.17
N ILE A 66 -7.48 1.92 -0.91
CA ILE A 66 -6.09 1.57 -1.27
C ILE A 66 -5.69 2.33 -2.53
N ALA A 67 -4.54 2.99 -2.50
CA ALA A 67 -3.93 3.58 -3.68
C ALA A 67 -2.59 2.91 -4.00
N MET A 68 -2.38 2.51 -5.25
CA MET A 68 -1.16 1.84 -5.69
C MET A 68 -0.65 2.45 -7.00
N VAL A 69 0.63 2.83 -7.01
CA VAL A 69 1.35 3.18 -8.23
C VAL A 69 2.05 1.93 -8.73
N ALA A 70 1.63 1.39 -9.87
CA ALA A 70 2.19 0.14 -10.38
C ALA A 70 2.74 0.31 -11.79
N LYS A 71 4.00 -0.11 -11.96
CA LYS A 71 4.66 -0.21 -13.27
C LYS A 71 4.40 -1.56 -13.97
N ASN A 72 3.82 -2.54 -13.26
CA ASN A 72 3.61 -3.89 -13.78
C ASN A 72 2.13 -4.30 -13.67
N LEU A 73 1.45 -4.38 -14.81
CA LEU A 73 0.04 -4.75 -14.91
C LEU A 73 -0.25 -6.19 -14.44
N ASN A 74 0.65 -7.13 -14.72
CA ASN A 74 0.49 -8.52 -14.26
C ASN A 74 0.54 -8.62 -12.73
N PHE A 75 1.27 -7.71 -12.10
CA PHE A 75 1.31 -7.61 -10.65
C PHE A 75 -0.03 -7.09 -10.07
N LEU A 76 -0.57 -6.02 -10.66
CA LEU A 76 -1.88 -5.48 -10.29
C LEU A 76 -2.98 -6.52 -10.43
N GLN A 77 -3.00 -7.24 -11.56
CA GLN A 77 -3.98 -8.31 -11.79
C GLN A 77 -3.91 -9.39 -10.71
N ARG A 78 -2.70 -9.72 -10.23
CA ARG A 78 -2.54 -10.70 -9.15
C ARG A 78 -3.06 -10.21 -7.80
N VAL A 79 -2.96 -8.90 -7.52
CA VAL A 79 -3.51 -8.31 -6.29
C VAL A 79 -5.04 -8.19 -6.38
N LEU A 80 -5.56 -7.76 -7.53
CA LEU A 80 -6.99 -7.51 -7.76
C LEU A 80 -7.80 -8.79 -7.99
N PHE A 81 -7.23 -9.78 -8.66
CA PHE A 81 -7.93 -10.97 -9.16
C PHE A 81 -7.36 -12.29 -8.62
N ARG A 82 -6.84 -12.31 -7.38
CA ARG A 82 -6.35 -13.56 -6.78
C ARG A 82 -7.36 -14.70 -7.01
N PRO A 83 -6.95 -15.86 -7.54
CA PRO A 83 -7.84 -17.02 -7.59
C PRO A 83 -8.07 -17.45 -6.14
N ALA A 84 -9.30 -17.20 -5.67
CA ALA A 84 -9.77 -17.60 -4.37
C ALA A 84 -9.77 -19.13 -4.29
N VAL A 85 -8.64 -19.72 -3.89
CA VAL A 85 -8.65 -21.10 -3.41
C VAL A 85 -9.28 -21.07 -2.03
N GLU A 86 -10.60 -21.27 -2.05
CA GLU A 86 -11.39 -21.85 -0.96
C GLU A 86 -11.11 -21.32 0.44
N LYS A 87 -11.60 -20.11 0.73
CA LYS A 87 -12.57 -19.84 1.81
C LYS A 87 -12.76 -18.35 1.99
N ILE A 88 -14.02 -17.96 1.99
CA ILE A 88 -14.54 -16.69 2.50
C ILE A 88 -14.25 -15.51 1.57
N SER A 89 -15.23 -15.15 0.73
CA SER A 89 -15.99 -13.88 0.77
C SER A 89 -15.37 -12.68 1.51
N TYR A 90 -14.06 -12.45 1.49
CA TYR A 90 -13.47 -11.27 2.12
C TYR A 90 -13.57 -10.06 1.18
N HIS A 91 -14.76 -9.46 1.22
CA HIS A 91 -15.01 -8.02 1.13
C HIS A 91 -14.26 -7.25 0.03
N THR A 92 -14.72 -7.41 -1.21
CA THR A 92 -14.62 -6.38 -2.27
C THR A 92 -15.50 -5.17 -1.95
N HIS A 93 -15.22 -4.47 -0.84
CA HIS A 93 -15.89 -3.20 -0.48
C HIS A 93 -14.93 -2.01 -0.36
N ILE A 94 -13.61 -2.25 -0.40
CA ILE A 94 -12.61 -1.18 -0.30
C ILE A 94 -12.26 -0.71 -1.73
N PRO A 95 -12.50 0.58 -2.08
CA PRO A 95 -12.11 1.15 -3.36
C PRO A 95 -10.60 1.05 -3.58
N PHE A 96 -10.22 0.71 -4.81
CA PHE A 96 -8.82 0.58 -5.21
C PHE A 96 -8.50 1.59 -6.31
N LEU A 97 -7.60 2.52 -6.02
CA LEU A 97 -7.07 3.48 -6.98
C LEU A 97 -5.73 2.96 -7.51
N VAL A 98 -5.68 2.67 -8.80
CA VAL A 98 -4.44 2.28 -9.47
C VAL A 98 -3.98 3.43 -10.35
N LEU A 99 -2.76 3.91 -10.10
CA LEU A 99 -2.07 4.84 -10.97
C LEU A 99 -1.07 4.05 -11.81
N HIS A 100 -1.33 3.98 -13.10
CA HIS A 100 -0.47 3.34 -14.10
C HIS A 100 0.00 4.42 -15.09
N GLU A 101 1.25 4.32 -15.55
CA GLU A 101 1.78 5.15 -16.66
C GLU A 101 1.55 4.44 -17.99
#